data_AF-A0A8T5JBR7-F1
#
_entry.id   AF-A0A8T5JBR7-F1
#
_cell.length_a   1.000
_cell.length_b   1.000
_cell.length_c   1.000
_cell.angle_alpha   90.00
_cell.angle_beta   90.00
_cell.angle_gamma   90.00
#
_symmetry.space_group_name_H-M   'P 1'
#
loop_
_entity.id
_entity.type
_entity.pdbx_description
1 polymer ?
#
loop_
_entity_poly.entity_id
_entity_poly.type
_entity_poly.pdbx_seq_one_letter_code
_entity_poly.pdbx_strand_id
1 'polypeptide(L)'
;MNLKKITYYVEGKRKEIYVKKVSIYSSGLMFKKNSPPLLFDQHKNKYLPIISLFCKPFTAIWLDEKMHATQVTDVKKWRWWISGAGKYLLEIPLPLKNNKSPSRKHSSSNRNI
;
A
#
# COMPACT_ATOMS: atom_id res chain seq x y z
N MET A 1 16.23 12.22 2.33
CA MET A 1 14.80 12.48 1.99
C MET A 1 14.11 13.01 3.24
N ASN A 2 13.35 14.10 3.15
CA ASN A 2 12.63 14.63 4.30
C ASN A 2 11.23 13.97 4.38
N LEU A 3 11.03 13.09 5.35
CA LEU A 3 9.75 12.40 5.57
C LEU A 3 8.88 13.23 6.51
N LYS A 4 7.56 13.24 6.26
CA LYS A 4 6.59 13.91 7.13
C LYS A 4 5.77 12.86 7.89
N LYS A 5 5.63 13.03 9.19
CA LYS A 5 4.72 12.23 10.00
C LYS A 5 3.28 12.70 9.73
N ILE A 6 2.39 11.77 9.45
CA ILE A 6 0.95 12.03 9.35
C ILE A 6 0.19 11.12 10.31
N THR A 7 -1.00 11.56 10.70
CA THR A 7 -2.00 10.75 11.41
C THR A 7 -3.17 10.52 10.48
N TYR A 8 -3.69 9.30 10.44
CA TYR A 8 -4.88 8.93 9.66
C TYR A 8 -5.72 7.93 10.45
N TYR A 9 -6.96 7.74 10.01
CA TYR A 9 -7.92 6.89 10.69
C TYR A 9 -8.44 5.82 9.74
N VAL A 10 -8.44 4.57 10.19
CA VAL A 10 -9.05 3.44 9.48
C VAL A 10 -10.06 2.82 10.42
N GLU A 11 -11.34 2.80 10.04
CA GLU A 11 -12.42 2.26 10.89
C GLU A 11 -12.43 2.88 12.30
N GLY A 12 -12.23 4.20 12.37
CA GLY A 12 -12.13 4.96 13.64
C GLY A 12 -10.82 4.76 14.43
N LYS A 13 -9.95 3.83 14.01
CA LYS A 13 -8.66 3.57 14.69
C LYS A 13 -7.58 4.52 14.19
N ARG A 14 -7.00 5.28 15.12
CA ARG A 14 -5.87 6.20 14.87
C ARG A 14 -4.61 5.43 14.49
N LYS A 15 -3.95 5.85 13.40
CA LYS A 15 -2.68 5.31 12.92
C LYS A 15 -1.73 6.45 12.57
N GLU A 16 -0.44 6.22 12.77
CA GLU A 16 0.62 7.18 12.45
C GLU A 16 1.61 6.56 11.47
N ILE A 17 2.09 7.34 10.50
CA ILE A 17 3.05 6.86 9.51
C ILE A 17 3.92 8.01 8.99
N TYR A 18 5.18 7.70 8.65
CA TYR A 18 6.07 8.61 7.95
C TYR A 18 5.92 8.43 6.44
N VAL A 19 5.62 9.53 5.75
CA VAL A 19 5.34 9.54 4.31
C VAL A 19 6.24 10.52 3.59
N LYS A 20 6.50 10.23 2.30
CA LYS A 20 6.97 11.22 1.35
C LYS A 20 5.75 11.84 0.66
N LYS A 21 5.55 13.15 0.79
CA LYS A 21 4.55 13.87 0.00
C LYS A 21 4.98 13.92 -1.46
N VAL A 22 4.08 13.60 -2.37
CA VAL A 22 4.31 13.58 -3.82
C VAL A 22 3.15 14.25 -4.55
N SER A 23 3.43 14.79 -5.72
CA SER A 23 2.40 15.31 -6.64
C SER A 23 1.60 14.17 -7.27
N ILE A 24 0.36 14.44 -7.67
CA ILE A 24 -0.50 13.53 -8.45
C ILE A 24 0.11 13.10 -9.78
N TYR A 25 1.07 13.87 -10.33
CA TYR A 25 1.79 13.53 -11.56
C TYR A 25 3.02 12.64 -11.30
N SER A 26 3.27 12.25 -10.05
CA SER A 26 4.36 11.34 -9.73
C SER A 26 4.05 9.94 -10.24
N SER A 27 5.08 9.24 -10.72
CA SER A 27 5.01 7.80 -11.05
C SER A 27 4.69 6.89 -9.85
N GLY A 28 4.56 7.44 -8.64
CA GLY A 28 4.20 6.69 -7.45
C GLY A 28 5.18 5.58 -7.13
N LEU A 29 4.67 4.39 -6.82
CA LEU A 29 5.48 3.19 -6.58
C LEU A 29 5.93 2.47 -7.85
N MET A 30 5.54 2.91 -9.05
CA MET A 30 5.95 2.28 -10.31
C MET A 30 7.48 2.30 -10.42
N PHE A 31 8.06 1.16 -10.81
CA PHE A 31 9.50 0.97 -11.03
C PHE A 31 10.42 1.18 -9.82
N LYS A 32 9.87 1.42 -8.62
CA LYS A 32 10.67 1.61 -7.40
C LYS A 32 10.82 0.30 -6.61
N LYS A 33 12.05 -0.20 -6.51
CA LYS A 33 12.39 -1.34 -5.63
C LYS A 33 12.13 -0.99 -4.16
N ASN A 34 12.76 0.09 -3.70
CA ASN A 34 12.63 0.60 -2.34
C ASN A 34 12.01 2.00 -2.40
N SER A 35 10.92 2.20 -1.66
CA SER A 35 10.25 3.49 -1.53
C SER A 35 9.66 3.55 -0.13
N PRO A 36 9.70 4.71 0.54
CA PRO A 36 8.85 4.95 1.70
C PRO A 36 7.38 4.97 1.26
N PRO A 37 6.45 4.92 2.23
CA PRO A 37 5.05 5.26 2.00
C PRO A 37 4.92 6.63 1.31
N LEU A 38 4.02 6.74 0.35
CA LEU A 38 3.80 7.94 -0.45
C LEU A 38 2.43 8.54 -0.14
N LEU A 39 2.37 9.85 0.03
CA LEU A 39 1.11 10.58 0.18
C LEU A 39 0.94 11.52 -1.01
N PHE A 40 -0.11 11.29 -1.78
CA PHE A 40 -0.54 12.15 -2.88
C PHE A 40 -1.61 13.09 -2.36
N ASP A 41 -1.43 14.39 -2.61
CA ASP A 41 -2.41 15.44 -2.30
C ASP A 41 -3.03 15.95 -3.59
N GLN A 42 -4.35 15.99 -3.62
CA GLN A 42 -5.11 16.31 -4.82
C GLN A 42 -5.84 17.62 -4.74
N HIS A 43 -5.65 18.34 -3.63
CA HIS A 43 -6.25 19.62 -3.29
C HIS A 43 -7.77 19.56 -3.09
N LYS A 44 -8.51 18.67 -3.78
CA LYS A 44 -9.95 18.47 -3.67
C LYS A 44 -10.32 16.99 -3.56
N ASN A 45 -11.44 16.71 -2.90
CA ASN A 45 -12.06 15.38 -2.91
C ASN A 45 -12.51 15.00 -4.33
N LYS A 46 -12.02 13.88 -4.85
CA LYS A 46 -12.45 13.33 -6.14
C LYS A 46 -12.22 11.82 -6.21
N TYR A 47 -12.82 11.18 -7.21
CA TYR A 47 -12.51 9.80 -7.54
C TYR A 47 -11.14 9.68 -8.21
N LEU A 48 -10.40 8.67 -7.80
CA LEU A 48 -9.01 8.52 -8.16
C LEU A 48 -8.64 7.15 -8.65
N PRO A 49 -8.44 6.99 -9.96
CA PRO A 49 -7.89 5.77 -10.50
C PRO A 49 -6.40 5.69 -10.19
N ILE A 50 -5.98 4.51 -9.79
CA ILE A 50 -4.58 4.10 -9.74
C ILE A 50 -4.40 3.03 -10.81
N ILE A 51 -3.36 3.20 -11.61
CA ILE A 51 -2.88 2.18 -12.54
C ILE A 51 -1.68 1.51 -11.86
N SER A 52 -1.77 0.23 -11.56
CA SER A 52 -0.73 -0.51 -10.82
C SER A 52 0.22 -1.31 -11.72
N LEU A 53 0.27 -0.95 -13.01
CA LEU A 53 1.11 -1.62 -14.00
C LEU A 53 2.59 -1.42 -13.60
N PHE A 54 3.30 -2.51 -13.31
CA PHE A 54 4.70 -2.53 -12.84
C PHE A 54 4.97 -1.99 -11.43
N CYS A 55 3.96 -1.94 -10.55
CA CYS A 55 4.17 -1.67 -9.12
C CYS A 55 4.52 -2.95 -8.34
N LYS A 56 5.31 -2.83 -7.28
CA LYS A 56 5.34 -3.86 -6.21
C LYS A 56 4.01 -3.86 -5.46
N PRO A 57 3.60 -4.96 -4.80
CA PRO A 57 2.38 -4.96 -3.99
C PRO A 57 2.39 -3.86 -2.93
N PHE A 58 1.25 -3.19 -2.77
CA PHE A 58 1.08 -2.09 -1.82
C PHE A 58 -0.36 -1.99 -1.37
N THR A 59 -0.60 -1.37 -0.22
CA THR A 59 -1.94 -1.00 0.22
C THR A 59 -2.21 0.43 -0.25
N ALA A 60 -3.28 0.62 -1.01
CA ALA A 60 -3.82 1.92 -1.36
C ALA A 60 -4.90 2.31 -0.35
N ILE A 61 -4.79 3.51 0.20
CA ILE A 61 -5.77 4.07 1.14
C ILE A 61 -6.19 5.44 0.62
N TRP A 62 -7.47 5.57 0.26
CA TRP A 62 -8.05 6.86 -0.05
C TRP A 62 -8.51 7.50 1.26
N LEU A 63 -8.12 8.76 1.45
CA LEU A 63 -8.44 9.53 2.65
C LEU A 63 -9.24 10.77 2.26
N ASP A 64 -10.23 11.10 3.08
CA ASP A 64 -10.94 12.38 2.99
C ASP A 64 -10.10 13.55 3.52
N GLU A 65 -10.70 14.75 3.56
CA GLU A 65 -10.03 15.95 4.05
C GLU A 65 -9.68 15.90 5.55
N LYS A 66 -10.37 15.04 6.30
CA LYS A 66 -10.16 14.81 7.73
C LYS A 66 -9.21 13.64 8.01
N MET A 67 -8.53 13.11 6.98
CA MET A 67 -7.63 11.95 7.07
C MET A 67 -8.33 10.65 7.51
N HIS A 68 -9.63 10.51 7.24
CA HIS A 68 -10.36 9.26 7.43
C HIS A 68 -10.34 8.44 6.16
N ALA A 69 -10.06 7.15 6.31
CA ALA A 69 -10.10 6.20 5.21
C ALA A 69 -11.53 6.05 4.69
N THR A 70 -11.72 6.43 3.44
CA THR A 70 -12.94 6.18 2.68
C THR A 70 -12.89 4.81 2.01
N GLN A 71 -11.70 4.35 1.66
CA GLN A 71 -11.46 3.05 1.05
C GLN A 71 -10.04 2.56 1.34
N VAL A 72 -9.91 1.27 1.61
CA VAL A 72 -8.62 0.58 1.76
C VAL A 72 -8.61 -0.59 0.76
N THR A 73 -7.54 -0.73 0.00
CA THR A 73 -7.43 -1.82 -0.97
C THR A 73 -5.99 -2.30 -1.08
N ASP A 74 -5.79 -3.59 -0.90
CA ASP A 74 -4.51 -4.23 -1.20
C ASP A 74 -4.36 -4.43 -2.71
N VAL A 75 -3.40 -3.72 -3.28
CA VAL A 75 -3.09 -3.71 -4.70
C VAL A 75 -2.04 -4.78 -4.98
N LYS A 76 -2.47 -5.88 -5.62
CA LYS A 76 -1.59 -6.90 -6.18
C LYS A 76 -1.05 -6.42 -7.55
N LYS A 77 0.04 -7.04 -8.00
CA LYS A 77 0.62 -6.77 -9.33
C LYS A 77 -0.44 -6.93 -10.42
N TRP A 78 -0.35 -6.12 -11.47
CA TRP A 78 -1.12 -6.22 -12.72
C TRP A 78 -2.61 -5.86 -12.63
N ARG A 79 -3.05 -5.04 -11.68
CA ARG A 79 -4.41 -4.48 -11.70
C ARG A 79 -4.47 -3.15 -12.47
N TRP A 80 -5.27 -3.13 -13.53
CA TRP A 80 -5.33 -2.01 -14.48
C TRP A 80 -6.14 -0.82 -13.99
N TRP A 81 -7.19 -1.02 -13.19
CA TRP A 81 -7.98 0.09 -12.63
C TRP A 81 -8.49 -0.24 -11.24
N ILE A 82 -7.99 0.48 -10.25
CA ILE A 82 -8.57 0.51 -8.91
C ILE A 82 -8.83 1.98 -8.59
N SER A 83 -10.05 2.30 -8.22
CA SER A 83 -10.44 3.66 -7.87
C SER A 83 -11.05 3.72 -6.49
N GLY A 84 -10.92 4.89 -5.86
CA GLY A 84 -11.61 5.26 -4.64
C GLY A 84 -11.78 6.78 -4.56
N ALA A 85 -12.66 7.24 -3.68
CA ALA A 85 -12.93 8.66 -3.48
C ALA A 85 -12.09 9.23 -2.34
N GLY A 86 -11.39 10.34 -2.55
CA GLY A 86 -10.66 11.01 -1.48
C GLY A 86 -9.94 12.26 -1.95
N LYS A 87 -9.46 13.05 -0.99
CA LYS A 87 -8.55 14.19 -1.23
C LYS A 87 -7.10 13.75 -1.23
N TYR A 88 -6.80 12.69 -0.49
CA TYR A 88 -5.48 12.11 -0.43
C TYR A 88 -5.51 10.64 -0.85
N LEU A 89 -4.40 10.20 -1.44
CA LEU A 89 -4.11 8.81 -1.66
C LEU A 89 -2.81 8.47 -0.93
N LEU A 90 -2.87 7.47 -0.06
CA LEU A 90 -1.73 6.93 0.66
C LEU A 90 -1.36 5.57 0.07
N GLU A 91 -0.17 5.47 -0.49
CA GLU A 91 0.40 4.20 -0.99
C GLU A 91 1.40 3.66 0.02
N ILE A 92 1.09 2.52 0.65
CA ILE A 92 1.97 1.87 1.62
C ILE A 92 2.55 0.61 0.99
N PRO A 93 3.84 0.59 0.65
CA PRO A 93 4.45 -0.59 0.06
C PRO A 93 4.43 -1.77 1.03
N LEU A 94 3.94 -2.92 0.57
CA LEU A 94 3.95 -4.13 1.39
C LEU A 94 5.39 -4.66 1.49
N PRO A 95 5.80 -5.19 2.65
CA PRO A 95 7.07 -5.90 2.75
C PRO A 95 7.04 -7.08 1.78
N LEU A 96 8.15 -7.30 1.07
CA LEU A 96 8.33 -8.52 0.30
C LEU A 96 8.23 -9.68 1.28
N LYS A 97 7.16 -10.48 1.24
CA LYS A 97 7.16 -11.77 1.93
C LYS A 97 8.36 -12.54 1.38
N ASN A 98 9.37 -12.75 2.21
CA ASN A 98 10.35 -13.80 1.96
C ASN A 98 9.54 -15.10 1.91
N ASN A 99 9.31 -15.62 0.71
CA ASN A 99 8.76 -16.95 0.53
C ASN A 99 9.83 -17.95 0.98
N LYS A 100 10.03 -18.10 2.30
CA LYS A 100 10.34 -19.43 2.83
C LYS A 100 9.01 -20.17 2.81
N SER A 101 8.76 -20.87 1.70
CA SER A 101 7.80 -21.95 1.67
C SER A 101 8.02 -22.79 2.93
N PRO A 102 6.98 -23.20 3.67
CA PRO A 102 7.16 -24.21 4.70
C PRO A 102 7.77 -25.41 4.00
N SER A 103 9.01 -25.75 4.37
CA SER A 103 9.61 -27.00 3.96
C SER A 103 8.64 -28.09 4.38
N ARG A 104 8.14 -28.86 3.41
CA ARG A 104 7.50 -30.14 3.69
C ARG A 104 8.50 -30.91 4.55
N LYS A 105 8.22 -31.06 5.84
CA LYS A 105 8.86 -32.12 6.63
C LYS A 105 8.43 -33.42 5.97
N HIS A 106 9.35 -34.01 5.22
CA HIS A 106 9.26 -35.40 4.84
C HIS A 106 9.30 -36.19 6.14
N SER A 107 8.15 -36.68 6.59
CA SER A 107 8.09 -37.67 7.67
C SER A 107 8.40 -39.02 7.03
N SER A 108 9.69 -39.35 7.03
CA SER A 108 10.19 -40.71 6.89
C SER A 108 10.67 -41.15 8.27
N SER A 109 9.92 -42.05 8.90
CA SER A 109 10.28 -42.82 10.10
C SER A 109 9.06 -43.69 10.43
N ASN A 110 9.11 -44.99 10.68
CA ASN A 110 10.14 -46.02 10.55
C ASN A 110 9.35 -47.34 10.65
N ARG A 111 9.80 -48.40 9.96
CA ARG A 111 9.42 -49.77 10.34
C ARG A 111 10.02 -50.09 11.71
N ASN A 112 9.31 -50.90 12.49
CA ASN A 112 9.70 -51.74 13.64
C ASN A 112 8.38 -52.03 14.36
N ILE A 113 7.86 -53.25 14.54
CA ILE A 113 8.35 -54.64 14.59
C ILE A 113 7.22 -55.53 14.05
#